data_AF-A0A966T2Z1-F1
#
_entry.id   AF-A0A966T2Z1-F1
#
_cell.length_a   1.000
_cell.length_b   1.000
_cell.length_c   1.000
_cell.angle_alpha   90.00
_cell.angle_beta   90.00
_cell.angle_gamma   90.00
#
_symmetry.space_group_name_H-M   'P 1'
#
loop_
_entity.id
_entity.type
_entity.pdbx_description
1 polymer ?
#
loop_
_entity_poly.entity_id
_entity_poly.type
_entity_poly.pdbx_seq_one_letter_code
_entity_poly.pdbx_strand_id
1 'polypeptide(L)'
;MIMLAGLAVAGSTRRRVHRRTPATRGDVSEQYPGGKPVRDREIDEGSKRSAVQLVADVRASIYLLEAAWASATETTWMGHGIKSHSDGSRVAIHELVLMRWRETEIHHADLEIGFTWRDWAPLFVRYDLDRLVMSWRARKPMGLTVLPDEIQQLEPNLRLAWFYGRHRVEGVAPPDPY
;
A
#
# COMPACT_ATOMS: atom_id res chain seq x y z
N MET A 1 -3.23 -15.46 1.69
CA MET A 1 -4.62 -15.27 2.18
C MET A 1 -4.80 -14.18 3.26
N ILE A 2 -3.75 -13.55 3.80
CA ILE A 2 -3.89 -12.46 4.81
C ILE A 2 -4.30 -11.09 4.17
N MET A 3 -4.01 -10.89 2.88
CA MET A 3 -4.22 -9.60 2.19
C MET A 3 -5.69 -9.25 1.92
N LEU A 4 -6.55 -10.24 1.64
CA LEU A 4 -8.00 -9.99 1.43
C LEU A 4 -8.67 -9.45 2.70
N ALA A 5 -8.21 -9.88 3.86
CA ALA A 5 -8.60 -9.29 5.13
C ALA A 5 -8.08 -7.85 5.26
N GLY A 6 -6.82 -7.60 4.89
CA GLY A 6 -6.31 -6.23 4.72
C GLY A 6 -7.15 -5.35 3.78
N LEU A 7 -7.81 -5.92 2.77
CA LEU A 7 -8.62 -5.19 1.79
C LEU A 7 -10.10 -5.01 2.18
N ALA A 8 -10.68 -5.97 2.92
CA ALA A 8 -12.11 -6.03 3.24
C ALA A 8 -12.44 -5.83 4.72
N VAL A 9 -11.55 -6.20 5.66
CA VAL A 9 -11.59 -5.62 7.02
C VAL A 9 -10.81 -4.32 7.15
N ALA A 10 -10.25 -3.84 6.03
CA ALA A 10 -10.31 -2.42 5.71
C ALA A 10 -11.75 -1.88 5.44
N GLY A 11 -12.73 -2.36 6.22
CA GLY A 11 -13.84 -1.58 6.75
C GLY A 11 -13.41 -0.26 7.43
N SER A 12 -12.10 0.02 7.52
CA SER A 12 -11.48 1.36 7.56
C SER A 12 -12.21 2.43 6.73
N THR A 13 -12.88 2.07 5.64
CA THR A 13 -13.67 2.98 4.81
C THR A 13 -15.02 3.38 5.38
N ARG A 14 -15.65 2.56 6.24
CA ARG A 14 -16.79 2.98 7.07
C ARG A 14 -16.42 4.15 7.99
N ARG A 15 -15.12 4.38 8.23
CA ARG A 15 -14.56 5.57 8.90
C ARG A 15 -13.76 6.53 7.99
N ARG A 16 -13.58 6.27 6.68
CA ARG A 16 -13.12 7.32 5.73
C ARG A 16 -14.22 8.36 5.50
N VAL A 17 -15.50 7.97 5.58
CA VAL A 17 -16.62 8.92 5.46
C VAL A 17 -16.94 9.69 6.74
N HIS A 18 -16.46 9.27 7.91
CA HIS A 18 -16.41 10.15 9.08
C HIS A 18 -15.21 11.12 9.07
N ARG A 19 -14.40 11.12 7.99
CA ARG A 19 -13.12 11.85 7.88
C ARG A 19 -13.04 12.78 6.68
N ARG A 20 -14.09 13.57 6.45
CA ARG A 20 -13.98 14.74 5.55
C ARG A 20 -14.27 16.05 6.28
N THR A 21 -15.14 16.03 7.29
CA THR A 21 -15.39 17.14 8.23
C THR A 21 -14.10 17.77 8.83
N PRO A 22 -13.06 16.99 9.20
CA PRO A 22 -11.80 17.55 9.71
C PRO A 22 -10.83 17.98 8.58
N ALA A 23 -10.79 17.25 7.47
CA ALA A 23 -9.85 17.52 6.37
C ALA A 23 -10.12 18.86 5.66
N THR A 24 -11.38 19.30 5.59
CA THR A 24 -11.77 20.65 5.14
C THR A 24 -11.38 21.77 6.13
N ARG A 25 -10.88 21.44 7.33
CA ARG A 25 -10.41 22.38 8.35
C ARG A 25 -8.90 22.34 8.61
N GLY A 26 -8.17 21.43 7.96
CA GLY A 26 -6.73 21.23 8.19
C GLY A 26 -6.40 20.32 9.38
N ASP A 27 -7.40 19.65 9.97
CA ASP A 27 -7.20 18.73 11.09
C ASP A 27 -6.53 17.43 10.61
N VAL A 28 -5.46 17.02 11.29
CA VAL A 28 -4.70 15.80 10.96
C VAL A 28 -5.36 14.59 11.63
N SER A 29 -5.54 13.49 10.89
CA SER A 29 -6.14 12.25 11.43
C SER A 29 -5.22 11.03 11.28
N GLU A 30 -5.18 10.20 12.33
CA GLU A 30 -4.52 8.89 12.34
C GLU A 30 -5.18 7.91 11.38
N GLN A 31 -4.41 7.17 10.58
CA GLN A 31 -4.97 6.14 9.69
C GLN A 31 -5.83 5.11 10.44
N TYR A 32 -5.31 4.54 11.55
CA TYR A 32 -5.99 3.61 12.45
C TYR A 32 -5.93 4.15 13.89
N PRO A 33 -7.05 4.66 14.45
CA PRO A 33 -7.11 5.09 15.85
C PRO A 33 -6.89 3.90 16.78
N GLY A 34 -5.90 4.00 17.67
CA GLY A 34 -5.42 2.86 18.47
C GLY A 34 -4.37 1.99 17.77
N GLY A 35 -3.84 2.44 16.63
CA GLY A 35 -2.60 1.95 16.03
C GLY A 35 -2.63 0.51 15.50
N LYS A 36 -1.45 -0.12 15.52
CA LYS A 36 -1.23 -1.49 15.01
C LYS A 36 -2.13 -2.55 15.65
N PRO A 37 -2.35 -2.62 16.98
CA PRO A 37 -3.21 -3.64 17.58
C PRO A 37 -4.66 -3.59 17.08
N VAL A 38 -5.22 -2.40 16.88
CA VAL A 38 -6.59 -2.25 16.33
C VAL A 38 -6.64 -2.72 14.88
N ARG A 39 -5.68 -2.32 14.03
CA ARG A 39 -5.59 -2.80 12.65
C ARG A 39 -5.51 -4.32 12.57
N ASP A 40 -4.61 -4.92 13.35
CA ASP A 40 -4.35 -6.36 13.25
C ASP A 40 -5.58 -7.17 13.73
N ARG A 41 -6.24 -6.72 14.82
CA ARG A 41 -7.52 -7.31 15.26
C ARG A 41 -8.61 -7.15 14.20
N GLU A 42 -8.76 -5.98 13.59
CA GLU A 42 -9.75 -5.77 12.52
C GLU A 42 -9.49 -6.77 11.37
N ILE A 43 -8.24 -6.88 10.89
CA ILE A 43 -7.83 -7.86 9.87
C ILE A 43 -8.20 -9.30 10.30
N ASP A 44 -7.87 -9.71 11.52
CA ASP A 44 -8.18 -11.07 12.00
C ASP A 44 -9.69 -11.34 12.12
N GLU A 45 -10.49 -10.35 12.53
CA GLU A 45 -11.94 -10.48 12.68
C GLU A 45 -12.64 -10.71 11.34
N GLY A 46 -12.38 -9.87 10.35
CA GLY A 46 -13.05 -9.98 9.05
C GLY A 46 -12.36 -10.90 8.04
N SER A 47 -11.15 -11.41 8.32
CA SER A 47 -10.58 -12.55 7.56
C SER A 47 -11.52 -13.76 7.52
N LYS A 48 -12.41 -13.85 8.52
CA LYS A 48 -13.43 -14.89 8.72
C LYS A 48 -14.75 -14.60 7.98
N ARG A 49 -14.87 -13.48 7.25
CA ARG A 49 -16.08 -13.15 6.45
C ARG A 49 -16.12 -13.97 5.16
N SER A 50 -17.33 -14.21 4.66
CA SER A 50 -17.53 -14.89 3.38
C SER A 50 -17.02 -14.05 2.20
N ALA A 51 -16.64 -14.69 1.10
CA ALA A 51 -16.18 -14.01 -0.11
C ALA A 51 -17.15 -12.94 -0.63
N VAL A 52 -18.47 -13.18 -0.52
CA VAL A 52 -19.51 -12.21 -0.91
C VAL A 52 -19.46 -10.95 -0.05
N GLN A 53 -19.28 -11.11 1.27
CA GLN A 53 -19.09 -9.97 2.18
C GLN A 53 -17.77 -9.23 1.88
N LEU A 54 -16.67 -9.96 1.68
CA LEU A 54 -15.37 -9.36 1.35
C LEU A 54 -15.43 -8.52 0.05
N VAL A 55 -16.11 -9.01 -0.98
CA VAL A 55 -16.34 -8.27 -2.24
C VAL A 55 -17.23 -7.05 -2.04
N ALA A 56 -18.28 -7.15 -1.22
CA ALA A 56 -19.15 -6.01 -0.89
C ALA A 56 -18.39 -4.93 -0.10
N ASP A 57 -17.59 -5.33 0.89
CA ASP A 57 -16.72 -4.46 1.68
C ASP A 57 -15.71 -3.74 0.78
N VAL A 58 -15.04 -4.45 -0.15
CA VAL A 58 -14.10 -3.87 -1.11
C VAL A 58 -14.79 -2.87 -2.04
N ARG A 59 -15.97 -3.19 -2.61
CA ARG A 59 -16.74 -2.27 -3.46
C ARG A 59 -17.14 -1.00 -2.72
N ALA A 60 -17.70 -1.15 -1.52
CA ALA A 60 -18.00 0.00 -0.65
C ALA A 60 -16.73 0.82 -0.37
N SER A 61 -15.59 0.16 -0.11
CA SER A 61 -14.33 0.85 0.15
C SER A 61 -13.85 1.72 -1.02
N ILE A 62 -14.08 1.26 -2.26
CA ILE A 62 -13.72 1.97 -3.48
C ILE A 62 -14.59 3.21 -3.64
N TYR A 63 -15.93 3.08 -3.62
CA TYR A 63 -16.83 4.22 -3.79
C TYR A 63 -16.63 5.31 -2.72
N LEU A 64 -16.39 4.91 -1.47
CA LEU A 64 -16.14 5.86 -0.38
C LEU A 64 -14.77 6.56 -0.52
N LEU A 65 -13.79 5.94 -1.18
CA LEU A 65 -12.50 6.56 -1.51
C LEU A 65 -12.59 7.47 -2.75
N GLU A 66 -13.29 7.04 -3.79
CA GLU A 66 -13.51 7.83 -5.01
C GLU A 66 -14.32 9.10 -4.70
N ALA A 67 -15.39 8.99 -3.90
CA ALA A 67 -16.09 10.16 -3.37
C ALA A 67 -15.18 11.02 -2.46
N ALA A 68 -14.23 10.41 -1.75
CA ALA A 68 -13.24 11.13 -0.94
C ALA A 68 -12.16 11.85 -1.78
N TRP A 69 -11.99 11.50 -3.05
CA TRP A 69 -11.14 12.23 -4.00
C TRP A 69 -11.94 13.25 -4.82
N ALA A 70 -13.15 12.90 -5.27
CA ALA A 70 -13.98 13.73 -6.13
C ALA A 70 -14.39 15.09 -5.50
N SER A 71 -14.52 15.17 -4.17
CA SER A 71 -14.76 16.47 -3.48
C SER A 71 -13.54 16.95 -2.65
N ALA A 72 -12.32 16.53 -3.00
CA ALA A 72 -11.11 17.08 -2.40
C ALA A 72 -10.75 18.43 -3.03
N THR A 73 -10.63 19.46 -2.20
CA THR A 73 -10.18 20.80 -2.59
C THR A 73 -8.67 20.84 -2.77
N GLU A 74 -8.13 21.90 -3.39
CA GLU A 74 -6.68 22.15 -3.44
C GLU A 74 -6.04 22.10 -2.04
N THR A 75 -6.64 22.75 -1.04
CA THR A 75 -6.22 22.68 0.36
C THR A 75 -6.21 21.25 0.91
N THR A 76 -7.14 20.39 0.48
CA THR A 76 -7.16 18.97 0.86
C THR A 76 -5.97 18.23 0.26
N TRP A 77 -5.66 18.46 -1.02
CA TRP A 77 -4.55 17.80 -1.74
C TRP A 77 -3.17 18.22 -1.23
N MET A 78 -3.04 19.49 -0.80
CA MET A 78 -1.84 20.02 -0.13
C MET A 78 -1.76 19.63 1.36
N GLY A 79 -2.79 18.96 1.89
CA GLY A 79 -2.86 18.46 3.27
C GLY A 79 -1.95 17.26 3.53
N HIS A 80 -1.94 16.82 4.80
CA HIS A 80 -1.18 15.65 5.26
C HIS A 80 -2.04 14.75 6.16
N GLY A 81 -1.81 13.44 6.10
CA GLY A 81 -2.31 12.46 7.08
C GLY A 81 -1.18 11.94 7.99
N ILE A 82 -1.53 11.11 8.99
CA ILE A 82 -0.57 10.40 9.86
C ILE A 82 -0.57 8.89 9.57
N LYS A 83 0.61 8.32 9.34
CA LYS A 83 0.84 6.87 9.21
C LYS A 83 0.87 6.21 10.61
N SER A 84 -0.22 5.55 11.01
CA SER A 84 -0.36 4.89 12.32
C SER A 84 0.57 3.68 12.57
N HIS A 85 1.45 3.33 11.63
CA HIS A 85 2.43 2.24 11.75
C HIS A 85 3.88 2.69 11.53
N SER A 86 4.10 4.00 11.39
CA SER A 86 5.41 4.58 11.08
C SER A 86 5.68 5.76 12.01
N ASP A 87 5.54 5.51 13.32
CA ASP A 87 5.79 6.45 14.43
C ASP A 87 5.26 7.88 14.20
N GLY A 88 3.97 7.99 13.89
CA GLY A 88 3.32 9.29 13.70
C GLY A 88 3.73 10.05 12.43
N SER A 89 4.59 9.49 11.58
CA SER A 89 5.11 10.18 10.39
C SER A 89 3.99 10.68 9.45
N ARG A 90 4.22 11.88 8.92
CA ARG A 90 3.29 12.55 8.01
C ARG A 90 3.41 11.95 6.61
N VAL A 91 2.29 11.92 5.91
CA VAL A 91 2.17 11.54 4.49
C VAL A 91 1.38 12.60 3.76
N ALA A 92 1.82 13.05 2.59
CA ALA A 92 1.05 14.02 1.83
C ALA A 92 -0.17 13.35 1.19
N ILE A 93 -1.30 14.05 1.09
CA ILE A 93 -2.56 13.43 0.64
C ILE A 93 -2.47 12.90 -0.80
N HIS A 94 -1.67 13.53 -1.68
CA HIS A 94 -1.42 13.03 -3.03
C HIS A 94 -0.65 11.69 -3.06
N GLU A 95 0.24 11.42 -2.09
CA GLU A 95 0.95 10.13 -2.00
C GLU A 95 -0.02 8.98 -1.71
N LEU A 96 -1.16 9.23 -1.06
CA LEU A 96 -2.17 8.21 -0.77
C LEU A 96 -2.79 7.61 -2.04
N VAL A 97 -2.82 8.35 -3.15
CA VAL A 97 -3.27 7.85 -4.45
C VAL A 97 -2.28 6.80 -4.97
N LEU A 98 -0.99 7.12 -4.90
CA LEU A 98 0.11 6.25 -5.35
C LEU A 98 0.23 5.01 -4.45
N MET A 99 0.06 5.18 -3.13
CA MET A 99 -0.06 4.06 -2.19
C MET A 99 -1.25 3.15 -2.53
N ARG A 100 -2.42 3.70 -2.87
CA ARG A 100 -3.61 2.90 -3.23
C ARG A 100 -3.42 2.15 -4.54
N TRP A 101 -2.81 2.77 -5.55
CA TRP A 101 -2.51 2.10 -6.82
C TRP A 101 -1.60 0.89 -6.59
N ARG A 102 -0.49 1.09 -5.86
CA ARG A 102 0.44 0.03 -5.45
C ARG A 102 -0.25 -1.11 -4.70
N GLU A 103 -1.07 -0.80 -3.68
CA GLU A 103 -1.83 -1.82 -2.94
C GLU A 103 -2.76 -2.61 -3.85
N THR A 104 -3.34 -1.98 -4.87
CA THR A 104 -4.27 -2.63 -5.81
C THR A 104 -3.52 -3.58 -6.75
N GLU A 105 -2.44 -3.12 -7.39
CA GLU A 105 -1.60 -3.94 -8.29
C GLU A 105 -1.01 -5.15 -7.56
N ILE A 106 -0.46 -4.92 -6.37
CA ILE A 106 0.18 -5.97 -5.57
C ILE A 106 -0.85 -6.97 -5.04
N HIS A 107 -1.94 -6.50 -4.43
CA HIS A 107 -2.89 -7.42 -3.80
C HIS A 107 -3.84 -8.08 -4.81
N HIS A 108 -4.01 -7.54 -6.01
CA HIS A 108 -4.65 -8.25 -7.12
C HIS A 108 -3.78 -9.43 -7.56
N ALA A 109 -2.46 -9.23 -7.73
CA ALA A 109 -1.52 -10.32 -7.99
C ALA A 109 -1.47 -11.37 -6.86
N ASP A 110 -1.62 -10.96 -5.60
CA ASP A 110 -1.67 -11.87 -4.44
C ASP A 110 -2.92 -12.77 -4.37
N LEU A 111 -3.95 -12.50 -5.19
CA LEU A 111 -5.09 -13.40 -5.32
C LEU A 111 -4.75 -14.60 -6.19
N GLU A 112 -3.82 -14.44 -7.15
CA GLU A 112 -3.46 -15.42 -8.18
C GLU A 112 -4.66 -15.91 -9.03
N ILE A 113 -5.73 -15.11 -9.12
CA ILE A 113 -6.94 -15.41 -9.90
C ILE A 113 -6.77 -14.82 -11.32
N GLY A 114 -6.05 -15.53 -12.18
CA GLY A 114 -5.84 -15.14 -13.58
C GLY A 114 -4.98 -13.88 -13.78
N PHE A 115 -4.37 -13.37 -12.71
CA PHE A 115 -3.44 -12.24 -12.71
C PHE A 115 -2.39 -12.48 -11.62
N THR A 116 -1.13 -12.25 -11.95
CA THR A 116 0.03 -12.47 -11.06
C THR A 116 0.98 -11.28 -11.14
N TRP A 117 2.07 -11.29 -10.35
CA TRP A 117 3.10 -10.25 -10.42
C TRP A 117 3.85 -10.22 -11.76
N ARG A 118 3.74 -11.26 -12.59
CA ARG A 118 4.25 -11.24 -13.97
C ARG A 118 3.45 -10.32 -14.87
N ASP A 119 2.17 -10.12 -14.56
CA ASP A 119 1.18 -9.42 -15.36
C ASP A 119 1.03 -7.93 -14.96
N TRP A 120 1.83 -7.47 -13.99
CA TRP A 120 1.86 -6.08 -13.55
C TRP A 120 2.10 -5.10 -14.72
N ALA A 121 1.31 -4.03 -14.74
CA ALA A 121 1.37 -3.04 -15.81
C ALA A 121 2.77 -2.39 -15.91
N PRO A 122 3.39 -2.30 -17.11
CA PRO A 122 4.76 -1.76 -17.25
C PRO A 122 4.97 -0.34 -16.68
N LEU A 123 3.89 0.46 -16.61
CA LEU A 123 3.90 1.77 -15.97
C LEU A 123 4.02 1.68 -14.44
N PHE A 124 3.23 0.81 -13.80
CA PHE A 124 3.35 0.53 -12.37
C PHE A 124 4.74 -0.03 -12.04
N VAL A 125 5.21 -0.99 -12.86
CA VAL A 125 6.51 -1.63 -12.65
C VAL A 125 7.64 -0.61 -12.63
N ARG A 126 7.70 0.26 -13.65
CA ARG A 126 8.70 1.35 -13.71
C ARG A 126 8.59 2.28 -12.50
N TYR A 127 7.40 2.83 -12.26
CA TYR A 127 7.16 3.82 -11.19
C TYR A 127 7.62 3.29 -9.82
N ASP A 128 7.20 2.08 -9.47
CA ASP A 128 7.42 1.54 -8.14
C ASP A 128 8.80 0.91 -7.98
N LEU A 129 9.37 0.30 -9.04
CA LEU A 129 10.76 -0.16 -9.02
C LEU A 129 11.75 0.99 -8.83
N ASP A 130 11.58 2.12 -9.52
CA ASP A 130 12.42 3.30 -9.35
C ASP A 130 12.36 3.81 -7.90
N ARG A 131 11.16 3.90 -7.32
CA ARG A 131 10.94 4.28 -5.91
C ARG A 131 11.62 3.32 -4.93
N LEU A 132 11.55 2.01 -5.17
CA LEU A 132 12.16 0.98 -4.34
C LEU A 132 13.70 0.99 -4.45
N VAL A 133 14.25 1.18 -5.64
CA VAL A 133 15.71 1.33 -5.86
C VAL A 133 16.24 2.61 -5.22
N MET A 134 15.53 3.73 -5.32
CA MET A 134 15.87 4.96 -4.59
C MET A 134 15.84 4.74 -3.08
N SER A 135 14.77 4.09 -2.57
CA SER A 135 14.67 3.74 -1.15
C SER A 135 15.85 2.85 -0.71
N TRP A 136 16.19 1.83 -1.51
CA TRP A 136 17.29 0.89 -1.25
C TRP A 136 18.65 1.59 -1.15
N ARG A 137 18.92 2.53 -2.05
CA ARG A 137 20.14 3.35 -2.05
C ARG A 137 20.24 4.24 -0.81
N ALA A 138 19.13 4.73 -0.29
CA ALA A 138 19.10 5.61 0.88
C ALA A 138 19.27 4.89 2.25
N ARG A 139 19.25 3.55 2.30
CA ARG A 139 19.17 2.78 3.57
C ARG A 139 20.42 2.82 4.44
N LYS A 140 21.59 3.14 3.87
CA LYS A 140 22.86 3.21 4.62
C LYS A 140 23.67 4.43 4.14
N PRO A 141 24.42 5.10 5.03
CA PRO A 141 25.39 6.12 4.62
C PRO A 141 26.45 5.57 3.65
N MET A 142 27.10 6.49 2.93
CA MET A 142 28.34 6.26 2.17
C MET A 142 28.27 5.35 0.91
N GLY A 143 27.12 5.28 0.22
CA GLY A 143 27.05 4.73 -1.15
C GLY A 143 27.25 3.21 -1.32
N LEU A 144 27.48 2.48 -0.22
CA LEU A 144 27.60 1.01 -0.17
C LEU A 144 26.23 0.30 -0.25
N THR A 145 25.34 0.83 -1.09
CA THR A 145 23.92 0.47 -1.21
C THR A 145 23.51 0.28 -2.66
N VAL A 146 24.43 -0.19 -3.49
CA VAL A 146 24.11 -0.76 -4.80
C VAL A 146 23.20 -1.98 -4.59
N LEU A 147 22.36 -2.28 -5.57
CA LEU A 147 21.53 -3.48 -5.58
C LEU A 147 22.43 -4.67 -5.99
N PRO A 148 22.27 -5.90 -5.43
CA PRO A 148 23.10 -7.04 -5.82
C PRO A 148 23.02 -7.29 -7.33
N ASP A 149 24.14 -7.64 -7.96
CA ASP A 149 24.24 -7.73 -9.43
C ASP A 149 23.30 -8.79 -10.02
N GLU A 150 23.08 -9.88 -9.28
CA GLU A 150 22.11 -10.93 -9.60
C GLU A 150 20.69 -10.37 -9.70
N ILE A 151 20.36 -9.36 -8.88
CA ILE A 151 19.07 -8.65 -8.96
C ILE A 151 19.11 -7.60 -10.07
N GLN A 152 20.20 -6.86 -10.24
CA GLN A 152 20.31 -5.83 -11.30
C GLN A 152 20.08 -6.41 -12.71
N GLN A 153 20.53 -7.65 -12.95
CA GLN A 153 20.40 -8.35 -14.23
C GLN A 153 18.99 -8.91 -14.51
N LEU A 154 18.09 -8.96 -13.53
CA LEU A 154 16.74 -9.47 -13.73
C LEU A 154 15.87 -8.51 -14.55
N GLU A 155 14.87 -9.08 -15.24
CA GLU A 155 13.78 -8.32 -15.84
C GLU A 155 13.05 -7.44 -14.79
N PRO A 156 12.51 -6.26 -15.17
CA PRO A 156 11.91 -5.32 -14.22
C PRO A 156 10.84 -5.93 -13.31
N ASN A 157 9.96 -6.80 -13.84
CA ASN A 157 8.91 -7.46 -13.06
C ASN A 157 9.50 -8.44 -12.02
N LEU A 158 10.60 -9.13 -12.35
CA LEU A 158 11.30 -10.03 -11.43
C LEU A 158 12.02 -9.26 -10.31
N ARG A 159 12.65 -8.12 -10.62
CA ARG A 159 13.23 -7.21 -9.61
C ARG A 159 12.16 -6.69 -8.65
N LEU A 160 11.05 -6.22 -9.20
CA LEU A 160 9.95 -5.69 -8.41
C LEU A 160 9.32 -6.78 -7.53
N ALA A 161 9.15 -7.98 -8.08
CA ALA A 161 8.68 -9.14 -7.32
C ALA A 161 9.67 -9.55 -6.21
N TRP A 162 10.98 -9.45 -6.44
CA TRP A 162 12.00 -9.68 -5.41
C TRP A 162 11.92 -8.63 -4.29
N PHE A 163 11.84 -7.33 -4.63
CA PHE A 163 11.61 -6.27 -3.65
C PHE A 163 10.37 -6.49 -2.79
N TYR A 164 9.36 -7.16 -3.37
CA TYR A 164 8.12 -7.54 -2.70
C TYR A 164 8.10 -8.96 -2.12
N GLY A 165 9.22 -9.68 -2.08
CA GLY A 165 9.29 -11.04 -1.52
C GLY A 165 8.46 -12.10 -2.26
N ARG A 166 8.00 -11.78 -3.48
CA ARG A 166 7.21 -12.64 -4.39
C ARG A 166 8.09 -13.41 -5.39
N HIS A 167 9.36 -13.05 -5.48
CA HIS A 167 10.40 -13.79 -6.18
C HIS A 167 11.61 -13.97 -5.26
N ARG A 168 12.26 -15.13 -5.33
CA ARG A 168 13.50 -15.46 -4.61
C ARG A 168 14.60 -15.74 -5.61
N VAL A 169 15.81 -15.32 -5.29
CA VAL A 169 17.02 -15.55 -6.08
C VAL A 169 17.99 -16.32 -5.20
N GLU A 170 18.57 -17.39 -5.74
CA GLU A 170 19.53 -18.21 -5.02
C GLU A 170 20.79 -17.40 -4.66
N GLY A 171 21.35 -17.62 -3.47
CA GLY A 171 22.49 -16.85 -2.96
C GLY A 171 22.18 -15.42 -2.48
N VAL A 172 21.04 -14.83 -2.86
CA VAL A 172 20.69 -13.45 -2.50
C VAL A 172 19.68 -13.40 -1.35
N ALA A 173 20.02 -12.64 -0.30
CA ALA A 173 19.11 -12.38 0.81
C ALA A 173 17.81 -11.68 0.33
N PRO A 174 16.65 -11.89 0.98
CA PRO A 174 15.47 -11.07 0.72
C PRO A 174 15.76 -9.60 1.06
N PRO A 175 15.03 -8.65 0.46
CA PRO A 175 15.12 -7.25 0.87
C PRO A 175 14.67 -7.09 2.33
N ASP A 176 15.29 -6.14 3.04
CA ASP A 176 14.83 -5.75 4.37
C ASP A 176 13.36 -5.26 4.29
N PRO A 177 12.46 -5.72 5.18
CA PRO A 177 11.08 -5.26 5.19
C PRO A 177 10.98 -3.77 5.56
N TYR A 178 10.00 -3.11 4.95
CA TYR A 178 9.63 -1.70 5.20
C TYR A 178 9.02 -1.46 6.59
#